data_AF-A0A7S1JZK3-F1
#
_entry.id   AF-A0A7S1JZK3-F1
#
_cell.length_a   1.000
_cell.length_b   1.000
_cell.length_c   1.000
_cell.angle_alpha   90.00
_cell.angle_beta   90.00
_cell.angle_gamma   90.00
#
_symmetry.space_group_name_H-M   'P 1'
#
loop_
_entity.id
_entity.type
_entity.pdbx_description
1 polymer ?
#
loop_
_entity_poly.entity_id
_entity_poly.type
_entity_poly.pdbx_seq_one_letter_code
_entity_poly.pdbx_strand_id
1 'polypeptide(L)'
;WFWWLLGSVESLSEHPLGRAIAEHAAKQPGLAPFAEPTDFQNLPGKGVECRVAGRQVGVLSLAAARSPNRTPRPTTDDTADKGSGAPGKCNSPMCRCDPCRCMVN
;
A
#
# COMPACT_ATOMS: atom_id res chain seq x y z
N TRP A 1 -13.65 2.17 -17.14
CA TRP A 1 -12.57 1.73 -16.23
C TRP A 1 -12.53 2.48 -14.90
N PHE A 2 -13.04 3.72 -14.80
CA PHE A 2 -13.12 4.47 -13.54
C PHE A 2 -13.81 3.68 -12.40
N TRP A 3 -15.03 3.18 -12.64
CA TRP A 3 -15.78 2.41 -11.65
C TRP A 3 -15.11 1.08 -11.27
N TRP A 4 -14.46 0.42 -12.23
CA TRP A 4 -13.68 -0.79 -11.96
C TRP A 4 -12.53 -0.53 -11.00
N LEU A 5 -11.79 0.58 -11.18
CA LEU A 5 -10.72 0.99 -10.27
C LEU A 5 -11.26 1.31 -8.88
N LEU A 6 -12.32 2.12 -8.77
CA LEU A 6 -12.91 2.47 -7.47
C LEU A 6 -13.43 1.23 -6.74
N GLY A 7 -14.15 0.35 -7.44
CA GLY A 7 -14.66 -0.88 -6.84
C GLY A 7 -13.54 -1.82 -6.38
N SER A 8 -12.45 -1.91 -7.15
CA SER A 8 -11.28 -2.72 -6.76
C SER A 8 -10.59 -2.14 -5.52
N VAL A 9 -10.33 -0.82 -5.48
CA VAL A 9 -9.67 -0.16 -4.35
C VAL A 9 -10.51 -0.22 -3.08
N GLU A 10 -11.81 0.07 -3.17
CA GLU A 10 -12.70 0.15 -2.00
C GLU A 10 -13.24 -1.22 -1.55
N SER A 11 -12.92 -2.31 -2.26
CA SER A 11 -13.37 -3.66 -1.90
C SER A 11 -12.87 -4.12 -0.52
N LEU A 12 -11.72 -3.63 -0.07
CA LEU A 12 -11.13 -3.90 1.26
C LEU A 12 -11.39 -2.79 2.28
N SER A 13 -12.14 -1.76 1.91
CA SER A 13 -12.39 -0.60 2.77
C SER A 13 -13.47 -0.92 3.81
N GLU A 14 -13.14 -0.80 5.09
CA GLU A 14 -14.12 -0.96 6.19
C GLU A 14 -15.02 0.26 6.36
N HIS A 15 -14.71 1.37 5.68
CA HIS A 15 -15.48 2.60 5.78
C HIS A 15 -16.84 2.47 5.08
N PRO A 16 -17.96 2.93 5.70
CA PRO A 16 -19.29 2.86 5.09
C PRO A 16 -19.37 3.51 3.70
N LEU A 17 -18.61 4.59 3.48
CA LEU A 17 -18.52 5.24 2.18
C LEU A 17 -17.82 4.37 1.13
N GLY A 18 -16.73 3.71 1.50
CA GLY A 18 -16.00 2.80 0.61
C GLY A 18 -16.89 1.65 0.16
N ARG A 19 -17.63 1.05 1.10
CA ARG A 19 -18.62 0.02 0.79
C ARG A 19 -19.70 0.51 -0.18
N ALA A 20 -20.26 1.70 0.04
CA ALA A 20 -21.27 2.26 -0.87
C ALA A 20 -20.72 2.48 -2.29
N ILE A 21 -19.46 2.91 -2.42
CA ILE A 21 -18.77 3.05 -3.70
C ILE A 21 -18.56 1.69 -4.37
N ALA A 22 -18.08 0.69 -3.63
CA ALA A 22 -17.85 -0.67 -4.15
C ALA A 22 -19.16 -1.32 -4.63
N GLU A 23 -20.24 -1.20 -3.86
CA GLU A 23 -21.56 -1.68 -4.23
C GLU A 23 -22.12 -0.95 -5.46
N HIS A 24 -21.92 0.37 -5.56
CA HIS A 24 -22.34 1.13 -6.74
C HIS A 24 -21.53 0.76 -7.98
N ALA A 25 -20.22 0.59 -7.83
CA ALA A 25 -19.34 0.14 -8.89
C ALA A 25 -19.76 -1.24 -9.40
N ALA A 26 -20.13 -2.17 -8.51
CA ALA A 26 -20.50 -3.54 -8.89
C ALA A 26 -21.77 -3.61 -9.75
N LYS A 27 -22.63 -2.58 -9.67
CA LYS A 27 -23.87 -2.48 -10.46
C LYS A 27 -23.65 -1.89 -11.85
N GLN A 28 -22.44 -1.43 -12.17
CA GLN A 28 -22.19 -0.81 -13.47
C GLN A 28 -22.14 -1.86 -14.58
N PRO A 29 -22.85 -1.65 -15.69
CA PRO A 29 -22.92 -2.62 -16.77
C PRO A 29 -21.56 -2.78 -17.47
N GLY A 30 -21.24 -4.01 -17.87
CA GLY A 30 -20.05 -4.32 -18.67
C GLY A 30 -18.72 -4.22 -17.90
N LEU A 31 -18.73 -4.20 -16.57
CA LEU A 31 -17.51 -4.27 -15.78
C LEU A 31 -17.00 -5.72 -15.65
N ALA A 32 -15.69 -5.87 -15.80
CA ALA A 32 -15.00 -7.08 -15.38
C ALA A 32 -15.05 -7.23 -13.85
N PRO A 33 -14.84 -8.45 -13.32
CA PRO A 33 -14.65 -8.65 -11.89
C PRO A 33 -13.57 -7.71 -11.33
N PHE A 34 -13.79 -7.22 -10.11
CA PHE A 34 -12.81 -6.38 -9.44
C PHE A 34 -11.52 -7.16 -9.21
N ALA A 35 -10.40 -6.49 -9.43
CA ALA A 35 -9.12 -7.05 -9.06
C ALA A 35 -8.93 -6.93 -7.56
N GLU A 36 -8.36 -7.96 -6.94
CA GLU A 36 -7.98 -7.92 -5.54
C GLU A 36 -6.85 -6.88 -5.36
N PRO A 37 -7.04 -5.85 -4.53
CA PRO A 37 -6.02 -4.84 -4.32
C PRO A 37 -4.89 -5.41 -3.45
N THR A 38 -3.65 -5.17 -3.86
CA THR A 38 -2.45 -5.52 -3.09
C THR A 38 -1.87 -4.26 -2.44
N ASP A 39 -0.99 -4.43 -1.45
CA ASP A 39 -0.34 -3.30 -0.77
C ASP A 39 -1.33 -2.27 -0.18
N PHE A 40 -2.51 -2.73 0.25
CA PHE A 40 -3.58 -1.87 0.75
C PHE A 40 -3.18 -1.18 2.07
N GLN A 41 -3.38 0.14 2.13
CA GLN A 41 -3.16 0.96 3.29
C GLN A 41 -4.30 1.96 3.47
N ASN A 42 -4.91 1.93 4.65
CA ASN A 42 -5.82 2.97 5.09
C ASN A 42 -5.01 4.14 5.66
N LEU A 43 -5.25 5.35 5.15
CA LEU A 43 -4.64 6.60 5.59
C LEU A 43 -5.69 7.40 6.38
N PRO A 44 -5.68 7.36 7.73
CA PRO A 44 -6.72 8.00 8.54
C PRO A 44 -6.92 9.48 8.18
N GLY A 45 -8.17 9.85 7.87
CA GLY A 45 -8.54 11.21 7.46
C GLY A 45 -8.05 11.65 6.08
N LYS A 46 -7.37 10.78 5.33
CA LYS A 46 -6.77 11.09 4.02
C LYS A 46 -7.35 10.23 2.90
N GLY A 47 -7.73 8.98 3.16
CA GLY A 47 -8.29 8.05 2.20
C GLY A 47 -7.56 6.71 2.21
N VAL A 48 -7.49 6.03 1.07
CA VAL A 48 -6.83 4.71 0.92
C VAL A 48 -5.86 4.72 -0.25
N GLU A 49 -4.81 3.91 -0.14
CA GLU A 49 -3.86 3.65 -1.22
C GLU A 49 -3.61 2.16 -1.35
N CYS A 50 -3.52 1.67 -2.58
CA CYS A 50 -3.22 0.28 -2.86
C CYS A 50 -2.67 0.12 -4.28
N ARG A 51 -2.47 -1.13 -4.69
CA ARG A 51 -2.16 -1.52 -6.06
C ARG A 51 -3.32 -2.29 -6.67
N VAL A 52 -3.65 -1.98 -7.92
CA VAL A 52 -4.66 -2.68 -8.69
C VAL A 52 -4.04 -3.04 -10.04
N ALA A 53 -3.97 -4.33 -10.37
CA ALA A 53 -3.29 -4.83 -11.56
C ALA A 53 -1.87 -4.24 -11.75
N GLY A 54 -1.07 -4.24 -10.67
CA GLY A 54 0.30 -3.73 -10.64
C GLY A 54 0.44 -2.19 -10.60
N ARG A 55 -0.65 -1.45 -10.77
CA ARG A 55 -0.63 0.03 -10.80
C ARG A 55 -0.92 0.59 -9.42
N GLN A 56 -0.13 1.60 -9.01
CA GLN A 56 -0.41 2.34 -7.78
C GLN A 56 -1.65 3.23 -7.97
N VAL A 57 -2.64 3.07 -7.10
CA VAL A 57 -3.90 3.83 -7.12
C VAL A 57 -4.20 4.34 -5.72
N GLY A 58 -4.72 5.56 -5.62
CA GLY A 58 -5.16 6.14 -4.35
C GLY A 58 -6.51 6.82 -4.50
N VAL A 59 -7.40 6.58 -3.54
CA VAL A 59 -8.66 7.30 -3.38
C VAL A 59 -8.49 8.19 -2.16
N LEU A 60 -8.29 9.48 -2.40
CA LEU A 60 -7.84 10.44 -1.39
C LEU A 60 -8.71 11.69 -1.36
N SER A 61 -8.68 12.38 -0.22
CA SER A 61 -9.14 13.77 -0.17
C SER A 61 -8.27 14.65 -1.07
N LEU A 62 -8.84 15.73 -1.59
CA LEU A 62 -8.12 16.66 -2.46
C LEU A 62 -6.85 17.22 -1.80
N ALA A 63 -6.93 17.53 -0.50
CA ALA A 63 -5.80 18.02 0.28
C ALA A 63 -4.67 16.97 0.38
N ALA A 64 -5.01 15.71 0.64
CA ALA A 64 -4.04 14.62 0.68
C ALA A 64 -3.41 14.36 -0.70
N ALA A 65 -4.22 14.35 -1.76
CA ALA A 65 -3.75 14.15 -3.13
C ALA A 65 -2.79 15.25 -3.61
N ARG A 66 -2.98 16.50 -3.15
CA ARG A 66 -2.15 17.67 -3.51
C ARG A 66 -0.99 17.92 -2.54
N SER A 67 -0.81 17.07 -1.54
CA SER A 67 0.25 17.28 -0.54
C SER A 67 1.64 17.17 -1.20
N PRO A 68 2.53 18.17 -1.02
CA PRO A 68 3.83 18.21 -1.72
C PRO A 68 4.81 17.11 -1.27
N ASN A 69 4.58 16.53 -0.10
CA ASN A 69 5.39 15.43 0.45
C ASN A 69 4.82 14.04 0.14
N ARG A 70 3.98 13.91 -0.90
CA ARG A 70 3.40 12.63 -1.30
C ARG A 70 4.38 11.87 -2.18
N THR A 71 5.08 10.90 -1.60
CA THR A 71 5.86 9.92 -2.35
C THR A 71 4.97 8.72 -2.70
N PRO A 72 4.79 8.38 -3.99
CA PRO A 72 4.15 7.13 -4.38
C PRO A 72 4.86 5.95 -3.71
N ARG A 73 4.10 4.95 -3.24
CA ARG A 73 4.69 3.74 -2.66
C ARG A 73 5.61 3.07 -3.70
N PRO A 74 6.86 2.74 -3.34
CA PRO A 74 7.76 2.01 -4.24
C PRO A 74 7.13 0.69 -4.68
N THR A 75 7.36 0.30 -5.93
CA THR A 75 6.95 -0.99 -6.49
C THR A 75 7.74 -2.09 -5.79
N THR A 76 7.05 -3.13 -5.34
CA THR A 76 7.72 -4.33 -4.81
C THR A 76 8.58 -5.02 -5.87
N ASP A 77 8.38 -4.71 -7.16
CA ASP A 77 9.31 -5.08 -8.25
C ASP A 77 10.67 -4.35 -8.19
N ASP A 78 10.76 -3.19 -7.52
CA ASP A 78 12.04 -2.47 -7.33
C ASP A 78 12.85 -3.03 -6.15
N THR A 79 12.34 -4.06 -5.46
CA THR A 79 13.02 -4.67 -4.30
C THR A 79 13.10 -6.18 -4.40
N ALA A 80 13.58 -6.68 -5.55
CA ALA A 80 14.29 -7.96 -5.59
C ALA A 80 15.80 -7.74 -5.30
N ASP A 81 16.15 -7.06 -4.21
CA ASP A 81 17.49 -7.18 -3.61
C ASP A 81 17.42 -7.04 -2.08
N LYS A 82 17.59 -8.20 -1.44
CA LYS A 82 18.05 -8.50 -0.07
C LYS A 82 17.18 -8.11 1.10
N GLY A 83 16.67 -9.16 1.75
CA GLY A 83 16.44 -9.13 3.19
C GLY A 83 17.68 -8.60 3.92
N SER A 84 17.46 -7.57 4.73
CA SER A 84 18.28 -7.32 5.90
C SER A 84 17.37 -6.73 6.97
N GLY A 85 17.01 -7.56 7.94
CA GLY A 85 16.59 -7.06 9.23
C GLY A 85 17.70 -6.13 9.73
N ALA A 86 17.35 -4.89 10.04
CA ALA A 86 18.29 -3.99 10.69
C ALA A 86 18.73 -4.65 12.00
N PRO A 87 20.04 -4.90 12.24
CA PRO A 87 20.47 -5.20 13.59
C PRO A 87 20.20 -3.93 14.40
N GLY A 88 19.42 -4.07 15.47
CA GLY A 88 19.20 -2.99 16.42
C GLY A 88 20.55 -2.39 16.82
N LYS A 89 20.68 -1.07 16.69
CA LYS A 89 21.85 -0.35 17.16
C LYS A 89 21.93 -0.52 18.68
N CYS A 90 22.86 -1.34 19.15
CA CYS A 90 23.21 -1.46 20.55
C CYS A 90 23.99 -0.20 20.95
N ASN A 91 23.33 0.73 21.66
CA ASN A 91 23.90 2.01 22.10
C ASN A 91 24.75 1.87 23.39
N SER A 92 25.48 0.76 23.52
CA SER A 92 26.38 0.52 24.65
C SER A 92 27.81 0.93 24.29
N PRO A 93 28.55 1.64 25.18
CA PRO A 93 29.89 2.16 24.89
C PRO A 93 30.99 1.09 24.75
N MET A 94 30.64 -0.20 24.67
CA MET A 94 31.57 -1.33 24.55
C MET A 94 31.46 -2.13 23.24
N CYS A 95 30.64 -1.71 22.27
CA CYS A 95 30.54 -2.40 20.98
C CYS A 95 31.58 -1.86 19.98
N ARG A 96 32.71 -2.56 19.83
CA ARG A 96 33.65 -2.38 18.72
C ARG A 96 33.21 -3.24 17.53
N CYS A 97 33.16 -2.64 16.35
CA CYS A 97 32.71 -3.28 15.11
C CYS A 97 33.69 -4.34 14.58
N ASP A 98 33.09 -5.39 13.98
CA ASP A 98 33.59 -6.37 12.99
C ASP A 98 34.46 -7.59 13.40
N PRO A 99 34.30 -8.77 12.74
CA PRO A 99 33.16 -9.26 11.93
C PRO A 99 32.77 -10.72 12.29
N CYS A 100 31.57 -10.97 12.83
CA CYS A 100 31.07 -12.34 12.99
C CYS A 100 29.77 -12.56 12.21
N ARG A 101 29.98 -13.28 11.12
CA ARG A 101 29.04 -13.83 10.15
C ARG A 101 28.22 -14.97 10.77
N CYS A 102 26.91 -14.95 10.51
CA CYS A 102 25.91 -16.02 10.45
C CYS A 102 26.09 -17.32 11.29
N MET A 103 25.04 -17.72 12.02
CA MET A 103 24.31 -18.95 11.73
C MET A 103 22.90 -18.94 12.35
N VAL A 104 21.97 -19.47 11.56
CA VAL A 104 20.53 -19.65 11.82
C VAL A 104 20.34 -20.85 12.74
N ASN A 105 19.41 -20.79 13.68
CA ASN A 105 18.55 -21.92 14.04
C ASN A 105 17.20 -21.39 14.54
#